data_AF-A0A170V202-F1
#
_entry.id   AF-A0A170V202-F1
#
_cell.length_a   1.000
_cell.length_b   1.000
_cell.length_c   1.000
_cell.angle_alpha   90.00
_cell.angle_beta   90.00
_cell.angle_gamma   90.00
#
_symmetry.space_group_name_H-M   'P 1'
#
loop_
_entity.id
_entity.type
_entity.pdbx_description
1 polymer ?
#
loop_
_entity_poly.entity_id
_entity_poly.type
_entity_poly.pdbx_seq_one_letter_code
_entity_poly.pdbx_strand_id
1 'polypeptide(L)'
;KVQWPFVAEALNIKFCSQTGRLLSEDSLRFLADKAFRSNNNITDYSNMMLSWSQFCKEPLPERSFTFWEWFYAVMKLTREHLKGPWVDGCILGFVRKKQAEEMLSTCSNGTFLLRFSDSELGGVTIAWIGCSEDSKHSEVFMLQPFTSKDFAIRSLADRISDLQHLVYLYP
;
A
#
# COMPACT_ATOMS: atom_id res chain seq x y z
N LYS A 1 -1.88 1.80 -26.69
CA LYS A 1 -2.07 2.48 -25.39
C LYS A 1 -3.55 2.35 -25.03
N VAL A 2 -3.89 2.27 -23.75
CA VAL A 2 -5.28 2.07 -23.27
C VAL A 2 -5.60 3.19 -22.29
N GLN A 3 -6.83 3.71 -22.30
CA GLN A 3 -7.24 4.73 -21.35
C GLN A 3 -7.24 4.17 -19.92
N TRP A 4 -6.82 4.97 -18.94
CA TRP A 4 -6.74 4.57 -17.55
C TRP A 4 -8.02 3.94 -17.00
N PRO A 5 -9.25 4.43 -17.27
CA PRO A 5 -10.47 3.84 -16.71
C PRO A 5 -10.62 2.34 -17.01
N PHE A 6 -10.31 1.90 -18.23
CA PHE A 6 -10.36 0.49 -18.60
C PHE A 6 -9.27 -0.33 -17.92
N VAL A 7 -8.08 0.24 -17.73
CA VAL A 7 -6.99 -0.41 -17.00
C VAL A 7 -7.35 -0.53 -15.52
N ALA A 8 -7.87 0.54 -14.92
CA ALA A 8 -8.32 0.61 -13.54
C ALA A 8 -9.41 -0.42 -13.24
N GLU A 9 -10.40 -0.53 -14.13
CA GLU A 9 -11.46 -1.53 -14.04
C GLU A 9 -10.88 -2.95 -14.11
N ALA A 10 -9.98 -3.23 -15.06
CA ALA A 10 -9.33 -4.53 -15.17
C ALA A 10 -8.49 -4.87 -13.92
N LEU A 11 -7.74 -3.91 -13.37
CA LEU A 11 -6.98 -4.07 -12.12
C LEU A 11 -7.92 -4.34 -10.94
N ASN A 12 -9.03 -3.60 -10.84
CA ASN A 12 -10.01 -3.76 -9.77
C ASN A 12 -10.66 -5.14 -9.78
N ILE A 13 -11.17 -5.57 -10.95
CA ILE A 13 -11.76 -6.91 -11.14
C ILE A 13 -10.73 -7.99 -10.82
N LYS A 14 -9.50 -7.85 -11.34
CA LYS A 14 -8.44 -8.83 -11.10
C LYS A 14 -8.10 -8.92 -9.61
N PHE A 15 -7.92 -7.79 -8.94
CA PHE A 15 -7.60 -7.74 -7.52
C PHE A 15 -8.71 -8.37 -6.68
N CYS A 16 -9.95 -7.92 -6.88
CA CYS A 16 -11.12 -8.43 -6.16
C CYS A 16 -11.31 -9.93 -6.34
N SER A 17 -11.09 -10.46 -7.56
CA SER A 17 -11.19 -11.91 -7.81
C SER A 17 -10.21 -12.75 -6.97
N GLN A 18 -9.10 -12.15 -6.53
CA GLN A 18 -8.05 -12.83 -5.78
C GLN A 18 -8.12 -12.55 -4.28
N THR A 19 -8.53 -11.33 -3.89
CA THR A 19 -8.47 -10.85 -2.51
C THR A 19 -9.84 -10.75 -1.84
N GLY A 20 -10.94 -10.78 -2.62
CA GLY A 20 -12.31 -10.77 -2.11
C GLY A 20 -12.90 -9.38 -1.86
N ARG A 21 -12.17 -8.29 -2.14
CA ARG A 21 -12.66 -6.92 -1.95
C ARG A 21 -12.16 -6.01 -3.07
N LEU A 22 -13.04 -5.11 -3.52
CA LEU A 22 -12.77 -4.10 -4.55
C LEU A 22 -11.81 -3.03 -4.02
N LEU A 23 -11.05 -2.42 -4.94
CA LEU A 23 -10.21 -1.28 -4.68
C LEU A 23 -11.07 -0.01 -4.50
N SER A 24 -10.71 0.82 -3.53
CA SER A 24 -11.33 2.14 -3.37
C SER A 24 -10.90 3.10 -4.48
N GLU A 25 -11.64 4.20 -4.66
CA GLU A 25 -11.23 5.25 -5.61
C GLU A 25 -9.83 5.80 -5.29
N ASP A 26 -9.50 6.00 -4.01
CA ASP A 26 -8.17 6.47 -3.61
C ASP A 26 -7.09 5.44 -3.93
N SER A 27 -7.39 4.13 -3.81
CA SER A 27 -6.49 3.08 -4.24
C SER A 27 -6.25 3.11 -5.75
N LEU A 28 -7.31 3.34 -6.54
CA LEU A 28 -7.19 3.47 -7.99
C LEU A 28 -6.41 4.72 -8.38
N ARG A 29 -6.60 5.86 -7.69
CA ARG A 29 -5.80 7.07 -7.89
C ARG A 29 -4.32 6.83 -7.61
N PHE A 30 -4.02 6.15 -6.49
CA PHE A 30 -2.65 5.74 -6.15
C PHE A 30 -2.02 4.88 -7.25
N LEU A 31 -2.77 3.91 -7.78
CA LEU A 31 -2.28 3.03 -8.84
C LEU A 31 -2.04 3.78 -10.14
N ALA A 32 -2.90 4.75 -10.47
CA ALA A 32 -2.75 5.60 -11.65
C ALA A 32 -1.44 6.38 -11.58
N ASP A 33 -1.27 7.10 -10.47
CA ASP A 33 -0.08 7.83 -10.11
C ASP A 33 1.20 7.00 -10.27
N LYS A 34 1.19 5.78 -9.71
CA LYS A 34 2.32 4.85 -9.76
C LYS A 34 2.58 4.35 -11.18
N ALA A 35 1.54 4.01 -11.93
CA ALA A 35 1.64 3.51 -13.31
C ALA A 35 2.15 4.58 -14.28
N PHE A 36 1.69 5.82 -14.12
CA PHE A 36 2.11 6.95 -14.94
C PHE A 36 3.42 7.58 -14.50
N ARG A 37 3.96 7.17 -13.34
CA ARG A 37 5.16 7.78 -12.71
C ARG A 37 4.95 9.27 -12.45
N SER A 38 3.71 9.63 -12.12
CA SER A 38 3.34 11.01 -11.85
C SER A 38 3.70 11.37 -10.41
N ASN A 39 4.49 12.43 -10.27
CA ASN A 39 4.70 13.09 -8.99
C ASN A 39 3.69 14.23 -8.75
N ASN A 40 2.82 14.51 -9.72
CA ASN A 40 1.90 15.64 -9.69
C ASN A 40 0.54 15.22 -9.12
N ASN A 41 -0.10 16.15 -8.41
CA ASN A 41 -1.49 16.10 -7.94
C ASN A 41 -2.49 16.06 -9.12
N ILE A 42 -2.36 15.09 -10.01
CA ILE A 42 -3.29 14.86 -11.12
C ILE A 42 -4.57 14.34 -10.48
N THR A 43 -5.62 15.14 -10.58
CA THR A 43 -6.94 14.82 -10.03
C THR A 43 -7.81 14.03 -11.02
N ASP A 44 -7.47 14.06 -12.30
CA ASP A 44 -8.22 13.38 -13.36
C ASP A 44 -7.31 12.56 -14.29
N TYR A 45 -7.58 11.25 -14.31
CA TYR A 45 -6.89 10.26 -15.15
C TYR A 45 -7.75 9.78 -16.32
N SER A 46 -9.00 10.27 -16.45
CA SER A 46 -9.99 9.75 -17.40
C SER A 46 -9.50 9.67 -18.85
N ASN A 47 -8.71 10.67 -19.27
CA ASN A 47 -8.18 10.78 -20.63
C ASN A 47 -6.72 10.30 -20.76
N MET A 48 -6.09 9.86 -19.68
CA MET A 48 -4.69 9.44 -19.70
C MET A 48 -4.55 8.06 -20.35
N MET A 49 -3.54 7.93 -21.22
CA MET A 49 -3.29 6.75 -22.03
C MET A 49 -2.06 5.99 -21.54
N LEU A 50 -2.26 4.84 -20.90
CA LEU A 50 -1.18 3.98 -20.43
C LEU A 50 -0.64 3.10 -21.58
N SER A 51 0.68 3.08 -21.77
CA SER A 51 1.31 2.17 -22.72
C SER A 51 1.55 0.78 -22.12
N TRP A 52 1.64 -0.24 -22.98
CA TRP A 52 2.08 -1.58 -22.56
C TRP A 52 3.47 -1.56 -21.92
N SER A 53 4.36 -0.70 -22.43
CA SER A 53 5.71 -0.57 -21.89
C SER A 53 5.70 -0.03 -20.47
N GLN A 54 4.91 1.02 -20.19
CA GLN A 54 4.73 1.58 -18.85
C GLN A 54 4.10 0.57 -17.89
N PHE A 55 3.17 -0.24 -18.38
CA PHE A 55 2.47 -1.22 -17.56
C PHE A 55 3.38 -2.38 -17.09
N CYS A 56 4.19 -2.96 -17.98
CA CYS A 56 4.90 -4.21 -17.66
C CYS A 56 6.25 -4.43 -18.33
N LYS A 57 6.87 -3.43 -18.98
CA LYS A 57 8.24 -3.58 -19.54
C LYS A 57 9.25 -2.63 -18.94
N GLU A 58 8.85 -1.39 -18.72
CA GLU A 58 9.72 -0.35 -18.18
C GLU A 58 9.67 -0.38 -16.65
N PRO A 59 10.82 -0.46 -15.97
CA PRO A 59 10.84 -0.45 -14.52
C PRO A 59 10.30 0.87 -13.96
N LEU A 60 9.81 0.83 -12.73
CA LEU A 60 9.45 2.02 -11.97
C LEU A 60 10.72 2.85 -11.66
N PRO A 61 10.60 4.18 -11.50
CA PRO A 61 11.73 5.04 -11.15
C PRO A 61 12.43 4.52 -9.89
N GLU A 62 13.76 4.43 -9.93
CA GLU A 62 14.61 3.95 -8.83
C GLU A 62 14.32 2.50 -8.39
N ARG A 63 13.65 1.70 -9.23
CA ARG A 63 13.34 0.29 -8.98
C ARG A 63 13.87 -0.60 -10.10
N SER A 64 14.04 -1.88 -9.78
CA SER A 64 14.38 -2.93 -10.74
C SER A 64 13.16 -3.67 -11.30
N PHE A 65 11.95 -3.31 -10.88
CA PHE A 65 10.70 -3.97 -11.23
C PHE A 65 9.69 -3.01 -11.86
N THR A 66 8.80 -3.57 -12.67
CA THR A 66 7.73 -2.88 -13.38
C THR A 66 6.51 -2.66 -12.50
N PHE A 67 5.57 -1.82 -12.96
CA PHE A 67 4.29 -1.61 -12.29
C PHE A 67 3.52 -2.91 -12.09
N TRP A 68 3.40 -3.73 -13.15
CA TRP A 68 2.68 -5.00 -13.09
C TRP A 68 3.31 -6.00 -12.10
N GLU A 69 4.64 -6.13 -12.09
CA GLU A 69 5.32 -7.03 -11.15
C GLU A 69 5.05 -6.63 -9.70
N TRP A 70 5.10 -5.33 -9.41
CA TRP A 70 4.76 -4.80 -8.09
C TRP A 70 3.30 -5.07 -7.72
N PHE A 71 2.37 -4.74 -8.61
CA PHE A 71 0.94 -4.94 -8.37
C PHE A 71 0.59 -6.42 -8.16
N TYR A 72 1.17 -7.29 -8.99
CA TYR A 72 0.99 -8.73 -8.88
C TYR A 72 1.57 -9.27 -7.56
N ALA A 73 2.73 -8.80 -7.14
CA ALA A 73 3.34 -9.22 -5.87
C ALA A 73 2.49 -8.80 -4.66
N VAL A 74 1.92 -7.59 -4.67
CA VAL A 74 0.97 -7.11 -3.65
C VAL A 74 -0.30 -7.96 -3.64
N MET A 75 -0.88 -8.24 -4.80
CA MET A 75 -2.06 -9.09 -4.92
C MET A 75 -1.78 -10.51 -4.42
N LYS A 76 -0.61 -11.07 -4.74
CA LYS A 76 -0.16 -12.39 -4.28
C LYS A 76 -0.02 -12.44 -2.76
N LEU A 77 0.69 -11.47 -2.17
CA LEU A 77 0.84 -11.33 -0.72
C LEU A 77 -0.53 -11.26 -0.03
N THR A 78 -1.42 -10.43 -0.59
CA THR A 78 -2.74 -10.21 -0.01
C THR A 78 -3.58 -11.48 -0.04
N ARG A 79 -3.61 -12.18 -1.17
CA ARG A 79 -4.34 -13.45 -1.32
C ARG A 79 -3.83 -14.53 -0.36
N GLU A 80 -2.51 -14.64 -0.20
CA GLU A 80 -1.88 -15.75 0.52
C GLU A 80 -1.85 -15.54 2.04
N HIS A 81 -1.62 -14.30 2.50
CA HIS A 81 -1.34 -14.03 3.91
C HIS A 81 -2.27 -13.00 4.56
N LEU A 82 -2.87 -12.10 3.77
CA LEU A 82 -3.57 -10.92 4.31
C LEU A 82 -5.06 -10.87 3.93
N LYS A 83 -5.63 -11.98 3.43
CA LYS A 83 -6.99 -11.98 2.89
C LYS A 83 -8.03 -11.59 3.93
N GLY A 84 -7.95 -12.15 5.14
CA GLY A 84 -8.85 -11.79 6.25
C GLY A 84 -8.78 -10.30 6.58
N PRO A 85 -7.62 -9.78 7.04
CA PRO A 85 -7.46 -8.36 7.36
C PRO A 85 -7.79 -7.40 6.21
N TRP A 86 -7.59 -7.82 4.95
CA TRP A 86 -7.96 -7.02 3.79
C TRP A 86 -9.48 -6.91 3.59
N VAL A 87 -10.19 -8.03 3.71
CA VAL A 87 -11.66 -8.08 3.61
C VAL A 87 -12.30 -7.33 4.77
N ASP A 88 -11.74 -7.45 5.98
CA ASP A 88 -12.22 -6.78 7.19
C ASP A 88 -11.95 -5.27 7.18
N GLY A 89 -11.22 -4.76 6.19
CA GLY A 89 -10.90 -3.34 6.09
C GLY A 89 -9.75 -2.87 6.97
N CYS A 90 -9.04 -3.78 7.64
CA CYS A 90 -7.93 -3.45 8.53
C CYS A 90 -6.68 -2.97 7.80
N ILE A 91 -6.56 -3.25 6.51
CA ILE A 91 -5.43 -2.83 5.67
C ILE A 91 -5.89 -1.70 4.76
N LEU A 92 -5.26 -0.53 4.93
CA LEU A 92 -5.47 0.62 4.06
C LEU A 92 -4.82 0.39 2.67
N GLY A 93 -3.66 -0.26 2.66
CA GLY A 93 -3.05 -0.83 1.46
C GLY A 93 -2.38 0.21 0.56
N PHE A 94 -3.12 0.81 -0.37
CA PHE A 94 -2.58 1.64 -1.44
C PHE A 94 -2.38 3.09 -1.00
N VAL A 95 -1.38 3.33 -0.14
CA VAL A 95 -1.07 4.65 0.42
C VAL A 95 0.42 4.93 0.37
N ARG A 96 0.78 6.14 -0.08
CA ARG A 96 2.18 6.58 -0.18
C ARG A 96 2.77 6.81 1.20
N LYS A 97 4.10 6.71 1.30
CA LYS A 97 4.85 7.06 2.52
C LYS A 97 4.44 8.42 3.08
N LYS A 98 4.52 9.47 2.26
CA LYS A 98 4.21 10.85 2.67
C LYS A 98 2.74 11.02 3.11
N GLN A 99 1.82 10.38 2.39
CA GLN A 99 0.39 10.44 2.73
C GLN A 99 0.12 9.75 4.09
N ALA A 100 0.77 8.61 4.35
CA ALA A 100 0.66 7.94 5.65
C ALA A 100 1.21 8.81 6.80
N GLU A 101 2.31 9.54 6.58
CA GLU A 101 2.86 10.48 7.55
C GLU A 101 1.88 11.61 7.87
N GLU A 102 1.28 12.22 6.85
CA GLU A 102 0.28 13.28 7.01
C GLU A 102 -0.96 12.77 7.76
N MET A 103 -1.48 11.59 7.39
CA MET A 103 -2.65 10.98 8.04
C MET A 103 -2.40 10.72 9.52
N LEU A 104 -1.25 10.13 9.86
CA LEU A 104 -0.91 9.78 11.24
C LEU A 104 -0.52 10.99 12.09
N SER A 105 0.03 12.06 11.49
CA SER A 105 0.44 13.27 12.22
C SER A 105 -0.72 14.00 12.92
N THR A 106 -1.95 13.76 12.46
CA THR A 106 -3.17 14.33 13.03
C THR A 106 -3.87 13.41 14.04
N CYS A 107 -3.35 12.20 14.24
CA CYS A 107 -3.95 11.17 15.09
C CYS A 107 -3.35 11.16 16.50
N SER A 108 -4.00 10.44 17.42
CA SER A 108 -3.48 10.17 18.75
C SER A 108 -2.28 9.24 18.73
N ASN A 109 -1.35 9.40 19.67
CA ASN A 109 -0.23 8.49 19.85
C ASN A 109 -0.70 7.03 19.99
N GLY A 110 0.00 6.13 19.31
CA GLY A 110 -0.33 4.71 19.21
C GLY A 110 -1.28 4.35 18.08
N THR A 111 -1.79 5.34 17.32
CA THR A 111 -2.53 5.06 16.08
C THR A 111 -1.58 4.55 15.00
N PHE A 112 -1.98 3.48 14.30
CA PHE A 112 -1.19 2.86 13.25
C PHE A 112 -2.03 2.49 12.04
N LEU A 113 -1.38 2.34 10.89
CA LEU A 113 -1.99 1.89 9.65
C LEU A 113 -1.07 0.90 8.92
N LEU A 114 -1.69 0.06 8.09
CA LEU A 114 -0.97 -0.85 7.21
C LEU A 114 -1.04 -0.38 5.77
N ARG A 115 0.11 -0.31 5.11
CA ARG A 115 0.24 0.06 3.71
C ARG A 115 1.17 -0.89 2.96
N PHE A 116 0.96 -1.04 1.66
CA PHE A 116 1.87 -1.76 0.80
C PHE A 116 3.15 -0.96 0.57
N SER A 117 4.28 -1.67 0.56
CA SER A 117 5.58 -1.06 0.33
C SER A 117 5.73 -0.68 -1.13
N ASP A 118 6.14 0.56 -1.38
CA ASP A 118 6.52 1.03 -2.71
C ASP A 118 7.88 0.48 -3.15
N SER A 119 8.72 0.14 -2.18
CA SER A 119 10.13 -0.19 -2.40
C SER A 119 10.42 -1.67 -2.52
N GLU A 120 9.50 -2.49 -2.03
CA GLU A 120 9.70 -3.92 -1.87
C GLU A 120 8.54 -4.69 -2.49
N LEU A 121 8.86 -5.65 -3.34
CA LEU A 121 7.87 -6.48 -4.03
C LEU A 121 7.11 -7.33 -3.02
N GLY A 122 5.79 -7.14 -2.96
CA GLY A 122 4.95 -7.90 -2.04
C GLY A 122 5.33 -7.66 -0.59
N GLY A 123 5.75 -6.43 -0.26
CA GLY A 123 5.96 -5.98 1.11
C GLY A 123 4.74 -5.25 1.67
N VAL A 124 4.43 -5.44 2.95
CA VAL A 124 3.49 -4.61 3.73
C VAL A 124 4.23 -4.01 4.90
N THR A 125 4.07 -2.72 5.14
CA THR A 125 4.71 -2.00 6.26
C THR A 125 3.64 -1.45 7.20
N ILE A 126 4.02 -1.35 8.47
CA ILE A 126 3.22 -0.73 9.53
C ILE A 126 3.83 0.63 9.81
N ALA A 127 2.99 1.67 9.72
CA ALA A 127 3.33 3.02 10.12
C ALA A 127 2.52 3.40 11.35
N TRP A 128 3.12 4.06 12.34
CA TRP A 128 2.43 4.50 13.55
C TRP A 128 2.96 5.83 14.06
N ILE A 129 2.12 6.58 14.78
CA ILE A 129 2.50 7.83 15.46
C ILE A 129 2.86 7.52 16.92
N GLY A 130 4.00 8.00 17.40
CA GLY A 130 4.44 7.82 18.78
C GLY A 130 5.27 8.99 19.29
N CYS A 131 5.41 9.11 20.60
CA CYS A 131 6.40 10.03 21.17
C CYS A 131 7.78 9.36 21.15
N SER A 132 8.78 10.08 20.65
CA SER A 132 10.18 9.70 20.85
C SER A 132 10.53 9.83 22.33
N GLU A 133 11.34 8.91 22.87
CA GLU A 133 11.75 8.97 24.30
C GLU A 133 12.56 10.25 24.60
N ASP A 134 13.25 10.80 23.58
CA ASP A 134 14.14 11.96 23.71
C ASP A 134 13.48 13.32 23.44
N SER A 135 12.25 13.35 22.91
CA SER A 135 11.60 14.62 22.56
C SER A 135 10.09 14.59 22.81
N LYS A 136 9.54 15.70 23.33
CA LYS A 136 8.08 15.89 23.53
C LYS A 136 7.28 16.00 22.21
N HIS A 137 7.82 15.53 21.10
CA HIS A 137 7.23 15.64 19.78
C HIS A 137 6.81 14.27 19.30
N SER A 138 5.57 14.20 18.82
CA SER A 138 5.06 13.01 18.17
C SER A 138 5.66 12.91 16.77
N GLU A 139 6.24 11.76 16.45
CA GLU A 139 6.81 11.46 15.14
C GLU A 139 6.22 10.16 14.56
N VAL A 140 6.19 10.09 13.23
CA VAL A 140 5.67 8.90 12.53
C VAL A 140 6.83 7.94 12.29
N PHE A 141 6.71 6.76 12.87
CA PHE A 141 7.64 5.66 12.67
C PHE A 141 7.09 4.70 11.61
N MET A 142 8.00 4.04 10.88
CA MET A 142 7.65 3.00 9.91
C MET A 142 8.57 1.80 10.06
N LEU A 143 7.97 0.61 10.18
CA LEU A 143 8.73 -0.62 10.21
C LEU A 143 9.26 -0.98 8.81
N GLN A 144 10.32 -1.79 8.79
CA GLN A 144 10.71 -2.45 7.56
C GLN A 144 9.55 -3.30 7.02
N PRO A 145 9.34 -3.36 5.69
CA PRO A 145 8.26 -4.12 5.13
C PRO A 145 8.39 -5.61 5.45
N PHE A 146 7.26 -6.23 5.79
CA PHE A 146 7.11 -7.66 5.91
C PHE A 146 6.74 -8.27 4.56
N THR A 147 7.41 -9.34 4.21
CA THR A 147 7.19 -10.09 2.96
C THR A 147 6.46 -11.40 3.24
N SER A 148 6.13 -12.13 2.18
CA SER A 148 5.59 -13.50 2.30
C SER A 148 6.50 -14.44 3.11
N LYS A 149 7.81 -14.20 3.16
CA LYS A 149 8.74 -15.03 3.96
C LYS A 149 8.54 -14.77 5.45
N ASP A 150 8.32 -13.51 5.81
CA ASP A 150 8.08 -13.10 7.19
C ASP A 150 6.76 -13.67 7.74
N PHE A 151 5.72 -13.70 6.90
CA PHE A 151 4.42 -14.28 7.25
C PHE A 151 4.40 -15.80 7.30
N ALA A 152 5.31 -16.46 6.57
CA ALA A 152 5.49 -17.91 6.69
C ALA A 152 6.08 -18.32 8.05
N ILE A 153 6.82 -17.43 8.71
CA ILE A 153 7.39 -17.65 10.05
C ILE A 153 6.37 -17.27 11.12
N ARG A 154 5.73 -16.09 10.97
CA ARG A 154 4.85 -15.53 11.99
C ARG A 154 3.78 -14.63 11.36
N SER A 155 2.53 -14.82 11.78
CA SER A 155 1.38 -14.10 11.21
C SER A 155 1.46 -12.59 11.47
N LEU A 156 0.70 -11.81 10.68
CA LEU A 156 0.59 -10.36 10.89
C LEU A 156 0.02 -10.03 12.27
N ALA A 157 -0.99 -10.77 12.73
CA ALA A 157 -1.65 -10.53 14.01
C ALA A 157 -0.68 -10.71 15.18
N ASP A 158 0.12 -11.78 15.16
CA ASP A 158 1.10 -12.02 16.23
C ASP A 158 2.19 -10.94 16.26
N ARG A 159 2.62 -10.45 15.08
CA ARG A 159 3.61 -9.37 14.98
C ARG A 159 3.08 -8.04 15.51
N ILE A 160 1.81 -7.72 15.23
CA ILE A 160 1.17 -6.52 15.78
C ILE A 160 1.04 -6.65 17.30
N SER A 161 0.64 -7.83 17.80
CA SER A 161 0.45 -8.07 19.23
C SER A 161 1.72 -7.92 20.07
N ASP A 162 2.91 -8.09 19.49
CA ASP A 162 4.17 -7.90 20.21
C ASP A 162 4.53 -6.41 20.39
N LEU A 163 3.98 -5.54 19.55
CA LEU A 163 4.34 -4.13 19.49
C LEU A 163 3.42 -3.33 20.39
N GLN A 164 3.86 -3.10 21.63
CA GLN A 164 3.08 -2.37 22.65
C GLN A 164 2.74 -0.92 22.25
N HIS A 165 3.48 -0.36 21.29
CA HIS A 165 3.24 0.98 20.77
C HIS A 165 2.06 1.04 19.78
N LEU A 166 1.58 -0.10 19.27
CA LEU A 166 0.44 -0.16 18.35
C LEU A 166 -0.85 -0.36 19.15
N VAL A 167 -1.63 0.70 19.30
CA VAL A 167 -2.81 0.72 20.18
C VAL A 167 -4.11 0.80 19.38
N TYR A 168 -4.16 1.71 18.40
CA TYR A 168 -5.37 1.98 17.63
C TYR A 168 -5.11 1.78 16.14
N LEU A 169 -5.95 0.98 15.48
CA LEU A 169 -5.90 0.87 14.03
C LEU A 169 -6.62 2.06 13.40
N TYR A 170 -5.99 2.72 12.44
CA TYR A 170 -6.57 3.85 11.71
C TYR A 170 -7.70 3.39 10.75
N PRO A 171 -8.74 4.21 10.56
CA PRO A 171 -9.08 5.40 11.33
C PRO A 171 -9.67 5.08 12.70
#